data_AF-A0A538RZ48-F1
#
_entry.id   AF-A0A538RZ48-F1
#
_cell.length_a   1.000
_cell.length_b   1.000
_cell.length_c   1.000
_cell.angle_alpha   90.00
_cell.angle_beta   90.00
_cell.angle_gamma   90.00
#
_symmetry.space_group_name_H-M   'P 1'
#
loop_
_entity.id
_entity.type
_entity.pdbx_description
1 polymer ?
#
loop_
_entity_poly.entity_id
_entity_poly.type
_entity_poly.pdbx_seq_one_letter_code
_entity_poly.pdbx_strand_id
1 'polypeptide(L)'
;MLVPAVLFPTGLLLLREDARFTWLGDVSAYPLEFWVIAVCGTVASGGGLLDWLHHRSGETTVGRREHRAHVLALASGGLPLFVLLAFASLSSQPLRFLLPVLVLLIYTVVLISYDEFVFHRRCGRFETVMHRLLTFGNGLAFLAWTHWCFVSRSAGP
;
A
#
# COMPACT_ATOMS: atom_id res chain seq x y z
N MET A 1 3.60 -1.48 -9.10
CA MET A 1 4.03 -0.56 -8.02
C MET A 1 3.37 0.81 -8.08
N LEU A 2 3.15 1.41 -9.26
CA LEU A 2 2.56 2.76 -9.35
C LEU A 2 1.02 2.82 -9.19
N VAL A 3 0.34 1.67 -9.18
CA VAL A 3 -1.13 1.61 -9.13
C VAL A 3 -1.70 2.40 -7.94
N PRO A 4 -1.23 2.25 -6.69
CA PRO A 4 -1.72 3.08 -5.58
C PRO A 4 -1.38 4.56 -5.75
N ALA A 5 -0.18 4.89 -6.23
CA ALA A 5 0.27 6.27 -6.44
C ALA A 5 -0.55 7.01 -7.51
N VAL A 6 -1.17 6.29 -8.44
CA VAL A 6 -2.07 6.86 -9.47
C VAL A 6 -3.52 6.80 -9.00
N LEU A 7 -4.01 5.63 -8.57
CA LEU A 7 -5.41 5.42 -8.25
C LEU A 7 -5.86 6.18 -7.00
N PHE A 8 -4.98 6.40 -6.02
CA PHE A 8 -5.31 7.18 -4.84
C PHE A 8 -5.65 8.64 -5.18
N PRO A 9 -4.76 9.45 -5.80
CA PRO A 9 -5.10 10.82 -6.17
C PRO A 9 -6.23 10.91 -7.20
N THR A 10 -6.32 9.96 -8.14
CA THR A 10 -7.48 9.89 -9.05
C THR A 10 -8.78 9.67 -8.28
N GLY A 11 -8.78 8.77 -7.28
CA GLY A 11 -9.93 8.54 -6.41
C GLY A 11 -10.34 9.80 -5.65
N LEU A 12 -9.38 10.55 -5.08
CA LEU A 12 -9.67 11.82 -4.40
C LEU A 12 -10.35 12.82 -5.34
N LEU A 13 -9.86 12.96 -6.56
CA LEU A 13 -10.43 13.87 -7.55
C LEU A 13 -11.84 13.45 -7.98
N LEU A 14 -12.08 12.15 -8.18
CA LEU A 14 -13.38 11.62 -8.60
C LEU A 14 -14.43 11.67 -7.49
N LEU A 15 -14.02 11.55 -6.23
CA LEU A 15 -14.92 11.50 -5.07
C LEU A 15 -15.17 12.87 -4.42
N ARG A 16 -14.48 13.93 -4.85
CA ARG A 16 -14.55 15.25 -4.20
C ARG A 16 -15.96 15.86 -4.16
N GLU A 17 -16.82 15.50 -5.11
CA GLU A 17 -18.19 16.02 -5.22
C GLU A 17 -19.22 15.12 -4.48
N ASP A 18 -18.80 13.97 -3.95
CA ASP A 18 -19.68 13.07 -3.20
C ASP A 18 -19.94 13.66 -1.81
N ALA A 19 -21.21 13.72 -1.40
CA ALA A 19 -21.64 14.29 -0.12
C ALA A 19 -20.92 13.66 1.10
N ARG A 20 -20.49 12.40 1.00
CA ARG A 20 -19.75 11.68 2.06
C ARG A 20 -18.31 12.13 2.20
N PHE A 21 -17.79 12.81 1.18
CA PHE A 21 -16.39 13.20 1.04
C PHE A 21 -16.24 14.70 0.74
N THR A 22 -17.22 15.53 1.12
CA THR A 22 -17.20 16.99 0.93
C THR A 22 -15.99 17.67 1.57
N TRP A 23 -15.46 17.09 2.66
CA TRP A 23 -14.21 17.52 3.29
C TRP A 23 -12.98 17.38 2.38
N LEU A 24 -13.04 16.60 1.30
CA LEU A 24 -11.98 16.55 0.27
C LEU A 24 -11.80 17.88 -0.48
N GLY A 25 -12.82 18.75 -0.48
CA GLY A 25 -12.72 20.08 -1.08
C GLY A 25 -11.88 21.07 -0.27
N ASP A 26 -11.61 20.78 1.00
CA ASP A 26 -10.84 21.63 1.92
C ASP A 26 -9.64 20.87 2.48
N VAL A 27 -8.46 21.15 1.94
CA VAL A 27 -7.19 20.52 2.35
C VAL A 27 -6.89 20.72 3.84
N SER A 28 -7.36 21.83 4.43
CA SER A 28 -7.16 22.10 5.86
C SER A 28 -8.01 21.21 6.77
N ALA A 29 -9.09 20.61 6.22
CA ALA A 29 -9.98 19.69 6.91
C ALA A 29 -9.54 18.22 6.79
N TYR A 30 -8.43 17.93 6.10
CA TYR A 30 -7.98 16.56 5.89
C TYR A 30 -7.58 15.91 7.22
N PRO A 31 -8.10 14.71 7.54
CA PRO A 31 -7.65 13.96 8.71
C PRO A 31 -6.14 13.70 8.65
N LEU A 32 -5.49 13.66 9.82
CA LEU A 32 -4.05 13.39 9.91
C LEU A 32 -3.68 12.06 9.23
N GLU A 33 -4.56 11.07 9.30
CA GLU A 33 -4.38 9.77 8.66
C GLU A 33 -4.20 9.89 7.14
N PHE A 34 -4.89 10.83 6.48
CA PHE A 34 -4.73 11.06 5.04
C PHE A 34 -3.35 11.61 4.70
N TRP A 35 -2.82 12.51 5.54
CA TRP A 35 -1.46 13.02 5.38
C TRP A 35 -0.42 11.91 5.60
N VAL A 36 -0.62 11.06 6.62
CA VAL A 36 0.27 9.92 6.87
C VAL A 36 0.23 8.94 5.69
N ILE A 37 -0.96 8.60 5.18
CA ILE A 37 -1.10 7.74 3.98
C ILE A 37 -0.39 8.37 2.79
N ALA A 38 -0.60 9.67 2.53
CA ALA A 38 0.00 10.35 1.38
C ALA A 38 1.54 10.37 1.48
N VAL A 39 2.10 10.75 2.62
CA VAL A 39 3.56 10.82 2.82
C VAL A 39 4.18 9.42 2.80
N CYS A 40 3.68 8.49 3.62
CA CYS A 40 4.25 7.15 3.72
C CYS A 40 4.04 6.35 2.43
N GLY A 41 2.90 6.50 1.76
CA GLY A 41 2.62 5.89 0.47
C GLY A 41 3.51 6.43 -0.65
N THR A 42 3.80 7.74 -0.64
CA THR A 42 4.75 8.35 -1.58
C THR A 42 6.17 7.84 -1.34
N VAL A 43 6.62 7.78 -0.08
CA VAL A 43 7.94 7.25 0.29
C VAL A 43 8.07 5.78 -0.14
N ALA A 44 7.05 4.95 0.13
CA ALA A 44 7.05 3.54 -0.27
C ALA A 44 7.05 3.37 -1.80
N SER A 45 6.25 4.17 -2.51
CA SER A 45 6.19 4.13 -3.98
C SER A 45 7.50 4.59 -4.62
N GLY A 46 8.13 5.62 -4.06
CA GLY A 46 9.44 6.10 -4.46
C GLY A 46 10.53 5.04 -4.21
N GLY A 47 10.53 4.41 -3.04
CA GLY A 47 11.43 3.29 -2.72
C GLY A 47 11.29 2.14 -3.73
N GLY A 48 10.07 1.72 -4.01
CA GLY A 48 9.81 0.65 -4.98
C GLY A 48 10.13 1.02 -6.44
N LEU A 49 9.96 2.29 -6.82
CA LEU A 49 10.37 2.77 -8.14
C LEU A 49 11.90 2.77 -8.27
N LEU A 50 12.61 3.28 -7.26
CA LEU A 50 14.07 3.33 -7.24
C LEU A 50 14.69 1.94 -7.22
N ASP A 51 14.11 1.01 -6.45
CA ASP A 51 14.47 -0.40 -6.44
C ASP A 51 14.29 -1.05 -7.81
N TRP A 52 13.13 -0.83 -8.44
CA TRP A 52 12.85 -1.32 -9.79
C TRP A 52 13.81 -0.75 -10.85
N LEU A 53 14.15 0.54 -10.76
CA LEU A 53 15.12 1.17 -11.65
C LEU A 53 16.52 0.59 -11.47
N HIS A 54 16.92 0.30 -10.23
CA HIS A 54 18.19 -0.37 -9.93
C HIS A 54 18.22 -1.78 -10.54
N HIS A 55 17.15 -2.57 -10.39
CA HIS A 55 17.09 -3.89 -11.03
C HIS A 55 17.05 -3.83 -12.57
N ARG A 56 16.53 -2.73 -13.14
CA ARG A 56 16.50 -2.49 -14.60
C ARG A 56 17.83 -2.00 -15.17
N SER A 57 18.77 -1.52 -14.36
CA SER A 57 20.07 -1.03 -14.84
C SER A 57 20.95 -2.14 -15.42
N GLY A 58 20.62 -3.41 -15.15
CA GLY A 58 21.37 -4.58 -15.60
C GLY A 58 22.49 -4.99 -14.64
N GLU A 59 22.66 -4.29 -13.52
CA GLU A 59 23.66 -4.60 -12.49
C GLU A 59 23.26 -5.81 -11.64
N THR A 60 21.97 -6.18 -11.64
CA THR A 60 21.43 -7.34 -10.90
C THR A 60 20.61 -8.23 -11.83
N THR A 61 20.80 -9.56 -11.72
CA THR A 61 20.07 -10.55 -12.52
C THR A 61 18.93 -11.16 -11.70
N VAL A 62 17.70 -10.75 -11.98
CA VAL A 62 16.49 -11.30 -11.35
C VAL A 62 16.22 -12.69 -11.92
N GLY A 63 16.21 -13.70 -11.06
CA GLY A 63 15.96 -15.08 -11.47
C GLY A 63 14.50 -15.31 -11.91
N ARG A 64 14.24 -16.30 -12.79
CA ARG A 64 12.86 -16.66 -13.18
C ARG A 64 11.96 -17.04 -11.99
N ARG A 65 12.54 -17.61 -10.92
CA ARG A 65 11.81 -18.01 -9.71
C ARG A 65 11.44 -16.80 -8.85
N GLU A 66 12.38 -15.89 -8.65
CA GLU A 66 12.19 -14.60 -7.99
C GLU A 66 11.13 -13.77 -8.71
N HIS A 67 11.23 -13.64 -10.04
CA HIS A 67 10.21 -12.94 -10.83
C HIS A 67 8.81 -13.53 -10.65
N ARG A 68 8.68 -14.86 -10.58
CA ARG A 68 7.39 -15.52 -10.32
C ARG A 68 6.88 -15.25 -8.90
N ALA A 69 7.75 -15.25 -7.90
CA ALA A 69 7.39 -14.94 -6.52
C ALA A 69 6.89 -13.49 -6.41
N HIS A 70 7.60 -12.54 -7.01
CA HIS A 70 7.17 -11.14 -7.14
C HIS A 70 5.80 -10.98 -7.80
N VAL A 71 5.60 -11.61 -8.96
CA VAL A 71 4.30 -11.55 -9.67
C VAL A 71 3.18 -12.16 -8.84
N LEU A 72 3.45 -13.27 -8.14
CA LEU A 72 2.47 -13.90 -7.27
C LEU A 72 2.11 -12.97 -6.10
N ALA A 73 3.09 -12.45 -5.37
CA ALA A 73 2.88 -11.51 -4.27
C ALA A 73 2.04 -10.30 -4.69
N LEU A 74 2.32 -9.75 -5.88
CA LEU A 74 1.57 -8.62 -6.42
C LEU A 74 0.15 -9.01 -6.85
N ALA A 75 -0.01 -10.09 -7.61
CA ALA A 75 -1.27 -10.43 -8.27
C ALA A 75 -2.27 -11.14 -7.34
N SER A 76 -1.80 -12.02 -6.44
CA SER A 76 -2.68 -12.74 -5.51
C SER A 76 -2.75 -12.12 -4.12
N GLY A 77 -1.76 -11.29 -3.75
CA GLY A 77 -1.75 -10.57 -2.47
C GLY A 77 -2.10 -9.10 -2.63
N GLY A 78 -1.16 -8.32 -3.17
CA GLY A 78 -1.23 -6.86 -3.20
C GLY A 78 -2.45 -6.29 -3.93
N LEU A 79 -2.77 -6.80 -5.13
CA LEU A 79 -3.92 -6.32 -5.90
C LEU A 79 -5.27 -6.66 -5.24
N PRO A 80 -5.55 -7.92 -4.83
CA PRO A 80 -6.75 -8.24 -4.08
C PRO A 80 -6.88 -7.44 -2.78
N LEU A 81 -5.78 -7.28 -2.04
CA LEU A 81 -5.75 -6.45 -0.84
C LEU A 81 -6.15 -5.01 -1.18
N PHE A 82 -5.50 -4.37 -2.15
CA PHE A 82 -5.81 -3.00 -2.58
C PHE A 82 -7.30 -2.82 -2.94
N VAL A 83 -7.86 -3.74 -3.73
CA VAL A 83 -9.28 -3.72 -4.10
C VAL A 83 -10.18 -3.79 -2.87
N LEU A 84 -9.83 -4.65 -1.91
CA LEU A 84 -10.59 -4.81 -0.68
C LEU A 84 -10.50 -3.58 0.22
N LEU A 85 -9.33 -2.95 0.34
CA LEU A 85 -9.15 -1.68 1.05
C LEU A 85 -9.99 -0.57 0.40
N ALA A 86 -10.03 -0.50 -0.93
CA ALA A 86 -10.85 0.46 -1.67
C ALA A 86 -12.35 0.25 -1.38
N PHE A 87 -12.85 -0.99 -1.44
CA PHE A 87 -14.24 -1.28 -1.09
C PHE A 87 -14.58 -0.95 0.37
N ALA A 88 -13.70 -1.29 1.32
CA ALA A 88 -13.87 -0.92 2.71
C ALA A 88 -13.93 0.61 2.89
N SER A 89 -13.10 1.35 2.16
CA SER A 89 -13.08 2.82 2.17
C SER A 89 -14.36 3.45 1.61
N LEU A 90 -15.08 2.77 0.73
CA LEU A 90 -16.33 3.25 0.14
C LEU A 90 -17.59 2.74 0.85
N SER A 91 -17.45 1.72 1.70
CA SER A 91 -18.55 1.08 2.42
C SER A 91 -19.13 1.97 3.52
N SER A 92 -20.43 1.85 3.77
CA SER A 92 -21.10 2.37 4.96
C SER A 92 -20.91 1.45 6.18
N GLN A 93 -20.48 0.21 5.97
CA GLN A 93 -20.21 -0.78 7.02
C GLN A 93 -18.80 -1.35 6.83
N PRO A 94 -17.75 -0.56 7.10
CA PRO A 94 -16.37 -0.98 6.84
C PRO A 94 -15.97 -2.22 7.65
N LEU A 95 -16.48 -2.38 8.88
CA LEU A 95 -16.15 -3.52 9.75
C LEU A 95 -16.37 -4.91 9.12
N ARG A 96 -17.31 -5.05 8.15
CA ARG A 96 -17.51 -6.32 7.42
C ARG A 96 -16.28 -6.75 6.61
N PHE A 97 -15.42 -5.80 6.25
CA PHE A 97 -14.20 -6.02 5.49
C PHE A 97 -12.99 -6.29 6.37
N LEU A 98 -13.06 -6.05 7.69
CA LEU A 98 -11.91 -6.17 8.59
C LEU A 98 -11.27 -7.57 8.52
N LEU A 99 -12.08 -8.62 8.69
CA LEU A 99 -11.57 -9.99 8.66
C LEU A 99 -11.02 -10.37 7.26
N PRO A 100 -11.73 -10.14 6.14
CA PRO A 100 -11.16 -10.34 4.80
C PRO A 100 -9.84 -9.59 4.57
N VAL A 101 -9.72 -8.35 5.07
CA VAL A 101 -8.51 -7.52 4.93
C VAL A 101 -7.36 -8.15 5.69
N LEU A 102 -7.58 -8.58 6.94
CA LEU A 102 -6.54 -9.21 7.75
C LEU A 102 -6.05 -10.53 7.15
N VAL A 103 -6.95 -11.35 6.62
CA VAL A 103 -6.59 -12.61 5.96
C VAL A 103 -5.69 -12.36 4.74
N LEU A 104 -6.10 -11.45 3.85
CA LEU A 104 -5.29 -11.11 2.68
C LEU A 104 -4.00 -10.39 3.04
N LEU A 105 -4.00 -9.55 4.08
CA LEU A 105 -2.79 -8.91 4.58
C LEU A 105 -1.78 -9.94 5.06
N ILE A 106 -2.20 -10.89 5.91
CA ILE A 106 -1.33 -11.96 6.42
C ILE A 106 -0.77 -12.77 5.24
N TYR A 107 -1.63 -13.18 4.31
CA TYR A 107 -1.21 -13.89 3.11
C TYR A 107 -0.16 -13.10 2.30
N THR A 108 -0.40 -11.80 2.08
CA THR A 108 0.53 -10.93 1.34
C THR A 108 1.86 -10.77 2.07
N VAL A 109 1.83 -10.57 3.39
CA VAL A 109 3.03 -10.48 4.24
C VAL A 109 3.84 -11.78 4.19
N VAL A 110 3.19 -12.94 4.18
CA VAL A 110 3.87 -14.24 4.03
C VAL A 110 4.59 -14.33 2.68
N LEU A 111 3.96 -13.91 1.58
CA LEU A 111 4.60 -13.91 0.27
C LEU A 111 5.79 -12.94 0.19
N ILE A 112 5.63 -11.73 0.72
CA ILE A 112 6.71 -10.73 0.79
C ILE A 112 7.87 -11.25 1.66
N SER A 113 7.57 -11.88 2.82
CA SER A 113 8.60 -12.43 3.69
C SER A 113 9.33 -13.61 3.04
N TYR A 114 8.60 -14.46 2.31
CA TYR A 114 9.20 -15.54 1.54
C TYR A 114 10.19 -14.99 0.51
N ASP A 115 9.78 -13.96 -0.22
CA ASP A 115 10.61 -13.32 -1.23
C ASP A 115 11.88 -12.71 -0.62
N GLU A 116 11.73 -11.93 0.45
CA GLU A 116 12.84 -11.29 1.18
C GLU A 116 13.83 -12.34 1.72
N PHE A 117 13.33 -13.42 2.34
CA PHE A 117 14.18 -14.41 3.01
C PHE A 117 14.78 -15.46 2.05
N VAL A 118 14.21 -15.65 0.87
CA VAL A 118 14.71 -16.64 -0.10
C VAL A 118 15.60 -15.99 -1.15
N PHE A 119 15.21 -14.84 -1.69
CA PHE A 119 15.92 -14.19 -2.80
C PHE A 119 16.81 -13.03 -2.33
N HIS A 120 16.38 -12.26 -1.33
CA HIS A 120 17.07 -11.04 -0.89
C HIS A 120 17.96 -11.24 0.36
N ARG A 121 18.52 -12.44 0.53
CA ARG A 121 19.41 -12.79 1.67
C ARG A 121 20.70 -11.98 1.74
N ARG A 122 21.12 -11.38 0.62
CA ARG A 122 22.36 -10.59 0.49
C ARG A 122 22.13 -9.37 -0.38
N CYS A 123 21.29 -8.46 0.11
CA CYS A 123 21.09 -7.17 -0.53
C CYS A 123 22.24 -6.19 -0.26
N GLY A 124 22.47 -5.32 -1.24
CA GLY A 124 23.34 -4.15 -1.05
C GLY A 124 22.74 -3.16 -0.04
N ARG A 125 23.55 -2.18 0.39
CA ARG A 125 23.07 -1.11 1.29
C ARG A 125 21.89 -0.32 0.69
N PHE A 126 21.95 -0.07 -0.62
CA PHE A 126 20.91 0.68 -1.33
C PHE A 126 19.58 -0.09 -1.35
N GLU A 127 19.57 -1.32 -1.85
CA GLU A 127 18.40 -2.22 -1.86
C GLU A 127 17.81 -2.35 -0.45
N THR A 128 18.65 -2.56 0.57
CA THR A 128 18.19 -2.64 1.97
C THR A 128 17.43 -1.39 2.42
N VAL A 129 17.89 -0.19 2.03
CA VAL A 129 17.18 1.05 2.35
C VAL A 129 15.87 1.12 1.57
N MET A 130 15.85 0.77 0.28
CA MET A 130 14.63 0.79 -0.52
C MET A 130 13.58 -0.19 0.00
N HIS A 131 13.98 -1.41 0.36
CA HIS A 131 13.11 -2.44 0.97
C HIS A 131 12.51 -1.95 2.29
N ARG A 132 13.31 -1.26 3.12
CA ARG A 132 12.83 -0.66 4.38
C ARG A 132 11.84 0.46 4.10
N LEU A 133 12.13 1.37 3.18
CA LEU A 133 11.20 2.44 2.81
C LEU A 133 9.88 1.87 2.30
N LEU A 134 9.94 0.81 1.49
CA LEU A 134 8.78 0.12 0.96
C LEU A 134 7.96 -0.56 2.07
N THR A 135 8.61 -1.33 2.94
CA THR A 135 7.93 -2.09 4.00
C THR A 135 7.39 -1.17 5.10
N PHE A 136 8.21 -0.26 5.63
CA PHE A 136 7.78 0.69 6.66
C PHE A 136 6.77 1.70 6.13
N GLY A 137 6.98 2.23 4.93
CA GLY A 137 6.05 3.19 4.33
C GLY A 137 4.67 2.56 4.08
N ASN A 138 4.61 1.35 3.49
CA ASN A 138 3.33 0.65 3.34
C ASN A 138 2.71 0.27 4.69
N GLY A 139 3.51 -0.17 5.67
CA GLY A 139 3.03 -0.51 7.00
C GLY A 139 2.39 0.68 7.72
N LEU A 140 3.05 1.84 7.73
CA LEU A 140 2.50 3.06 8.34
C LEU A 140 1.27 3.58 7.60
N ALA A 141 1.28 3.57 6.27
CA ALA A 141 0.12 3.94 5.46
C ALA A 141 -1.07 3.01 5.76
N PHE A 142 -0.83 1.70 5.88
CA PHE A 142 -1.87 0.73 6.23
C PHE A 142 -2.43 0.96 7.64
N LEU A 143 -1.57 1.26 8.64
CA LEU A 143 -2.03 1.54 10.00
C LEU A 143 -2.87 2.82 10.07
N ALA A 144 -2.42 3.89 9.40
CA ALA A 144 -3.19 5.13 9.30
C ALA A 144 -4.54 4.90 8.59
N TRP A 145 -4.53 4.14 7.50
CA TRP A 145 -5.76 3.74 6.81
C TRP A 145 -6.69 2.92 7.71
N THR A 146 -6.16 1.97 8.48
CA THR A 146 -6.92 1.11 9.40
C THR A 146 -7.58 1.95 10.48
N HIS A 147 -6.83 2.89 11.07
CA HIS A 147 -7.35 3.83 12.06
C HIS A 147 -8.48 4.69 11.47
N TRP A 148 -8.25 5.30 10.32
CA TRP A 148 -9.27 6.11 9.65
C TRP A 148 -10.53 5.29 9.30
N CYS A 149 -10.35 4.10 8.71
CA CYS A 149 -11.45 3.30 8.16
C CYS A 149 -12.31 2.64 9.25
N PHE A 150 -11.68 2.12 10.32
CA PHE A 150 -12.38 1.31 11.34
C PHE A 150 -12.52 1.98 12.70
N VAL A 151 -11.77 3.05 12.98
CA VAL A 151 -11.83 3.76 14.27
C VAL A 151 -12.44 5.14 14.08
N SER A 152 -11.76 6.06 13.37
CA SER A 152 -12.19 7.46 13.24
C SER A 152 -13.55 7.60 12.57
N ARG A 153 -13.82 6.83 11.51
CA ARG A 153 -15.14 6.83 10.85
C ARG A 153 -16.24 6.13 11.65
N SER A 154 -15.87 5.22 12.55
CA SER A 154 -16.80 4.56 13.47
C SER A 154 -17.10 5.43 14.70
N ALA A 155 -16.29 6.46 14.93
CA ALA A 155 -16.35 7.37 16.07
C ALA A 155 -16.93 8.75 15.73
N GLY A 156 -17.38 8.99 14.49
CA GLY A 156 -18.20 10.16 14.15
C GLY A 156 -19.60 10.04 14.77
N PRO A 157 -20.29 11.17 15.03
CA PRO A 157 -21.53 11.21 15.82
C PRO A 157 -22.63 10.27 15.33
#